data_AF-A0A3Q1DF47-F1
#
_entry.id   AF-A0A3Q1DF47-F1
#
_cell.length_a   1.000
_cell.length_b   1.000
_cell.length_c   1.000
_cell.angle_alpha   90.00
_cell.angle_beta   90.00
_cell.angle_gamma   90.00
#
_symmetry.space_group_name_H-M   'P 1'
#
loop_
_entity.id
_entity.type
_entity.pdbx_description
1 polymer ?
#
loop_
_entity_poly.entity_id
_entity_poly.type
_entity_poly.pdbx_seq_one_letter_code
_entity_poly.pdbx_strand_id
1 'polypeptide(L)'
;MASWIKRREVALFSITFLSFCGASFAENNDVETRESLDIQCGEVKMRITVKRQFFQDRGVPFKPEYLRLGGNLTRKESCGPKGPLSDGEMVISAGLQECGTESSVRKETGKVTQTVHGEWLVYSNKLHLLSAVLHTSTGSAIIKGATTIIPVECLYKRKQKVTMGPLSPTWVPLTSTINVFGFLRFSLRFMTDGCTSRRSPLVYQQGEAVFLEASVDAPLHPPLTIYVDSCVATLKPDPLSLPSYKFLTKHGCLVDSLLPGSPSKFLPREQNNRLCFSFQAFQFNQKSGEQMFISCHLRATLTQNSHTHLDKACFFHRPSFSWRATEGDSSLCECCDSVDCSGMTAENSSDHAGPTTQPETEKKLDAYKTVGPLYTLKRSLWGGRLVVSH
;
A
#
# COMPACT_ATOMS: atom_id res chain seq x y z
N MET A 1 12.83 36.79 10.50
CA MET A 1 11.81 37.74 10.98
C MET A 1 10.73 37.87 9.92
N ALA A 2 9.54 37.32 10.16
CA ALA A 2 8.35 37.61 9.35
C ALA A 2 7.10 37.21 10.15
N SER A 3 6.14 38.12 10.14
CA SER A 3 4.95 38.20 10.98
C SER A 3 3.86 37.17 10.67
N TRP A 4 3.12 36.77 11.70
CA TRP A 4 1.98 35.86 11.64
C TRP A 4 0.70 36.62 11.28
N ILE A 5 -0.06 36.10 10.31
CA ILE A 5 -1.47 36.48 10.11
C ILE A 5 -2.32 35.31 10.61
N LYS A 6 -2.99 35.53 11.74
CA LYS A 6 -3.91 34.59 12.39
C LYS A 6 -5.29 34.81 11.79
N ARG A 7 -5.86 33.80 11.10
CA ARG A 7 -7.28 33.81 10.70
C ARG A 7 -7.99 32.70 11.48
N ARG A 8 -8.98 33.08 12.28
CA ARG A 8 -9.81 32.22 13.12
C ARG A 8 -11.19 32.23 12.48
N GLU A 9 -11.65 31.12 11.93
CA GLU A 9 -13.01 30.97 11.41
C GLU A 9 -13.75 30.02 12.35
N VAL A 10 -14.79 30.52 13.01
CA VAL A 10 -15.68 29.78 13.90
C VAL A 10 -16.93 29.45 13.10
N ALA A 11 -17.22 28.16 12.90
CA ALA A 11 -18.46 27.72 12.28
C ALA A 11 -19.61 27.84 13.30
N LEU A 12 -20.48 28.83 13.12
CA LEU A 12 -21.75 28.97 13.85
C LEU A 12 -22.79 27.99 13.29
N PHE A 13 -23.33 27.12 14.15
CA PHE A 13 -24.55 26.37 13.85
C PHE A 13 -25.76 27.19 14.31
N SER A 14 -26.57 27.66 13.37
CA SER A 14 -27.85 28.32 13.65
C SER A 14 -28.92 27.28 13.95
N ILE A 15 -29.43 27.26 15.18
CA ILE A 15 -30.68 26.58 15.54
C ILE A 15 -31.78 27.64 15.52
N THR A 16 -32.70 27.54 14.57
CA THR A 16 -33.88 28.41 14.48
C THR A 16 -34.92 27.97 15.51
N PHE A 17 -35.11 28.76 16.58
CA PHE A 17 -36.31 28.74 17.40
C PHE A 17 -37.17 29.98 17.09
N LEU A 18 -38.43 29.74 16.74
CA LEU A 18 -39.45 30.77 16.54
C LEU A 18 -39.73 31.48 17.88
N SER A 19 -39.59 32.80 17.88
CA SER A 19 -39.88 33.69 19.00
C SER A 19 -41.36 34.06 19.04
N PHE A 20 -41.94 34.16 20.24
CA PHE A 20 -42.95 35.17 20.54
C PHE A 20 -42.74 35.77 21.93
N CYS A 21 -42.57 37.09 21.93
CA CYS A 21 -42.82 38.12 22.96
C CYS A 21 -42.25 38.00 24.40
N GLY A 22 -41.43 39.01 24.73
CA GLY A 22 -41.79 39.92 25.84
C GLY A 22 -40.73 40.13 26.93
N ALA A 23 -40.33 41.39 27.08
CA ALA A 23 -39.70 42.05 28.24
C ALA A 23 -38.17 41.96 28.41
N SER A 24 -37.57 43.15 28.43
CA SER A 24 -36.18 43.51 28.68
C SER A 24 -35.73 43.17 30.11
N PHE A 25 -34.46 42.77 30.27
CA PHE A 25 -33.56 43.28 31.32
C PHE A 25 -32.11 42.97 30.95
N ALA A 26 -31.22 43.80 31.48
CA ALA A 26 -29.77 43.75 31.38
C ALA A 26 -29.16 42.35 31.61
N GLU A 27 -27.99 42.08 31.06
CA GLU A 27 -26.74 42.19 31.81
C GLU A 27 -25.56 41.82 30.90
N ASN A 28 -24.50 42.61 31.01
CA ASN A 28 -23.22 42.38 30.39
C ASN A 28 -22.69 40.99 30.78
N ASN A 29 -22.31 40.14 29.83
CA ASN A 29 -21.41 39.02 30.09
C ASN A 29 -20.59 38.74 28.84
N ASP A 30 -19.47 39.46 28.74
CA ASP A 30 -18.27 39.00 28.05
C ASP A 30 -17.92 37.58 28.58
N VAL A 31 -18.36 36.54 27.87
CA VAL A 31 -17.88 35.18 28.10
C VAL A 31 -16.52 35.07 27.42
N GLU A 32 -15.50 35.53 28.15
CA GLU A 32 -14.10 35.23 27.89
C GLU A 32 -13.95 33.71 27.87
N THR A 33 -13.91 33.13 26.67
CA THR A 33 -13.76 31.69 26.47
C THR A 33 -12.33 31.32 26.83
N ARG A 34 -12.12 30.91 28.09
CA ARG A 34 -10.86 30.34 28.57
C ARG A 34 -10.53 29.10 27.73
N GLU A 35 -9.63 29.24 26.76
CA GLU A 35 -9.12 28.10 25.98
C GLU A 35 -8.37 27.15 26.92
N SER A 36 -9.06 26.08 27.31
CA SER A 36 -8.56 25.01 28.20
C SER A 36 -7.85 23.88 27.44
N LEU A 37 -7.84 23.96 26.11
CA LEU A 37 -7.14 23.08 25.16
C LEU A 37 -6.41 23.93 24.11
N ASP A 38 -5.10 23.73 23.93
CA ASP A 38 -4.26 24.41 22.93
C ASP A 38 -3.60 23.38 22.01
N ILE A 39 -3.57 23.66 20.70
CA ILE A 39 -3.01 22.76 19.68
C ILE A 39 -1.99 23.56 18.86
N GLN A 40 -0.73 23.12 18.92
CA GLN A 40 0.38 23.70 18.18
C GLN A 40 0.87 22.74 17.10
N CYS A 41 0.68 23.14 15.85
CA CYS A 41 1.12 22.39 14.67
C CYS A 41 2.53 22.85 14.29
N GLY A 42 3.55 22.05 14.62
CA GLY A 42 4.94 22.27 14.23
C GLY A 42 5.28 21.60 12.90
N GLU A 43 6.51 21.77 12.41
CA GLU A 43 6.90 21.27 11.07
C GLU A 43 6.85 19.75 10.93
N VAL A 44 7.15 19.01 12.00
CA VAL A 44 7.25 17.53 12.00
C VAL A 44 6.40 16.85 13.06
N LYS A 45 5.87 17.61 14.03
CA LYS A 45 5.10 17.10 15.17
C LYS A 45 4.02 18.08 15.60
N MET A 46 2.93 17.55 16.13
CA MET A 46 1.89 18.34 16.81
C MET A 46 2.07 18.26 18.33
N ARG A 47 1.80 19.36 19.00
CA ARG A 47 1.81 19.48 20.46
C ARG A 47 0.41 19.88 20.92
N ILE A 48 -0.18 19.09 21.80
CA ILE A 48 -1.50 19.34 22.38
C ILE A 48 -1.30 19.61 23.86
N THR A 49 -1.73 20.77 24.34
CA THR A 49 -1.66 21.19 25.74
C THR A 49 -3.06 21.23 26.32
N VAL A 50 -3.28 20.49 27.39
CA VAL A 50 -4.57 20.36 28.08
C VAL A 50 -4.45 20.91 29.48
N LYS A 51 -5.24 21.93 29.82
CA LYS A 51 -5.26 22.53 31.16
C LYS A 51 -6.13 21.71 32.11
N ARG A 52 -5.84 21.75 33.41
CA ARG A 52 -6.60 21.06 34.48
C ARG A 52 -8.10 21.42 34.45
N GLN A 53 -8.44 22.66 34.12
CA GLN A 53 -9.82 23.11 33.98
C GLN A 53 -10.61 22.28 32.96
N PHE A 54 -9.98 21.87 31.85
CA PHE A 54 -10.63 21.04 30.82
C PHE A 54 -11.13 19.69 31.36
N PHE A 55 -10.40 19.10 32.31
CA PHE A 55 -10.77 17.86 33.00
C PHE A 55 -11.86 18.09 34.05
N GLN A 56 -11.76 19.20 34.80
CA GLN A 56 -12.74 19.60 35.82
C GLN A 56 -14.13 19.82 35.21
N ASP A 57 -14.20 20.56 34.09
CA ASP A 57 -15.46 20.84 33.38
C ASP A 57 -16.17 19.57 32.88
N ARG A 58 -15.42 18.48 32.70
CA ARG A 58 -15.91 17.19 32.17
C ARG A 58 -16.02 16.11 33.24
N GLY A 59 -15.73 16.44 34.50
CA GLY A 59 -15.80 15.50 35.62
C GLY A 59 -14.82 14.32 35.52
N VAL A 60 -13.70 14.48 34.81
CA VAL A 60 -12.67 13.44 34.65
C VAL A 60 -11.49 13.76 35.57
N PRO A 61 -10.90 12.79 36.28
CA PRO A 61 -9.71 13.04 37.10
C PRO A 61 -8.53 13.54 36.24
N PHE A 62 -7.76 14.51 36.75
CA PHE A 62 -6.57 15.03 36.08
C PHE A 62 -5.42 14.03 36.15
N LYS A 63 -5.49 12.96 35.35
CA LYS A 63 -4.48 11.90 35.24
C LYS A 63 -4.16 11.57 33.78
N PRO A 64 -2.91 11.20 33.47
CA PRO A 64 -2.47 10.92 32.10
C PRO A 64 -3.18 9.72 31.46
N GLU A 65 -3.64 8.76 32.27
CA GLU A 65 -4.34 7.55 31.82
C GLU A 65 -5.68 7.83 31.10
N TYR A 66 -6.31 8.97 31.38
CA TYR A 66 -7.60 9.34 30.80
C TYR A 66 -7.48 10.13 29.50
N LEU A 67 -6.26 10.46 29.05
CA LEU A 67 -6.07 11.28 27.86
C LEU A 67 -5.20 10.54 26.84
N ARG A 68 -5.71 10.34 25.62
CA ARG A 68 -4.95 9.67 24.54
C ARG A 68 -5.20 10.29 23.18
N LEU A 69 -4.16 10.30 22.35
CA LEU A 69 -4.26 10.67 20.94
C LEU A 69 -4.31 9.41 20.07
N GLY A 70 -5.29 9.34 19.17
CA GLY A 70 -5.46 8.22 18.24
C GLY A 70 -6.43 7.14 18.72
N GLY A 71 -7.03 6.42 17.75
CA GLY A 71 -8.11 5.46 18.01
C GLY A 71 -7.66 4.06 18.43
N ASN A 72 -6.36 3.75 18.46
CA ASN A 72 -5.87 2.42 18.81
C ASN A 72 -5.46 2.33 20.28
N LEU A 73 -6.42 1.97 21.15
CA LEU A 73 -6.26 1.89 22.60
C LEU A 73 -5.33 0.74 23.09
N THR A 74 -4.87 -0.15 22.20
CA THR A 74 -4.16 -1.38 22.57
C THR A 74 -2.65 -1.36 22.33
N ARG A 75 -2.07 -0.29 21.76
CA ARG A 75 -0.62 -0.21 21.47
C ARG A 75 0.06 0.95 22.19
N LYS A 76 1.03 0.59 23.05
CA LYS A 76 2.17 1.34 23.62
C LYS A 76 1.92 2.76 24.16
N GLU A 77 2.53 3.00 25.32
CA GLU A 77 2.56 4.20 26.17
C GLU A 77 2.95 5.53 25.50
N SER A 78 3.22 5.57 24.18
CA SER A 78 3.79 6.72 23.49
C SER A 78 2.78 7.78 23.04
N CYS A 79 1.48 7.46 22.98
CA CYS A 79 0.43 8.36 22.47
C CYS A 79 -0.46 8.96 23.58
N GLY A 80 -0.08 8.77 24.83
CA GLY A 80 -0.58 9.51 25.98
C GLY A 80 0.42 10.57 26.44
N PRO A 81 0.03 11.47 27.36
CA PRO A 81 0.96 12.38 28.00
C PRO A 81 1.96 11.60 28.86
N LYS A 82 3.25 11.93 28.77
CA LYS A 82 4.30 11.30 29.59
C LYS A 82 4.20 11.66 31.09
N GLY A 83 3.40 12.67 31.43
CA GLY A 83 3.12 13.17 32.77
C GLY A 83 2.61 14.62 32.71
N PRO A 84 2.09 15.17 33.82
CA PRO A 84 1.82 16.61 33.92
C PRO A 84 3.14 17.40 33.86
N LEU A 85 3.20 18.45 33.05
CA LEU A 85 4.38 19.34 32.98
C LEU A 85 4.42 20.33 34.16
N SER A 86 3.25 20.60 34.75
CA SER A 86 3.02 21.46 35.92
C SER A 86 1.76 20.97 36.62
N ASP A 87 1.45 21.47 37.82
CA ASP A 87 0.20 21.12 38.53
C ASP A 87 -1.04 21.46 37.66
N GLY A 88 -0.94 22.43 36.76
CA GLY A 88 -2.07 22.87 35.93
C GLY A 88 -2.19 22.28 34.52
N GLU A 89 -1.19 21.60 33.96
CA GLU A 89 -1.15 21.30 32.50
C GLU A 89 -0.55 19.95 32.14
N MET A 90 -1.13 19.28 31.14
CA MET A 90 -0.62 18.06 30.51
C MET A 90 -0.36 18.28 29.03
N VAL A 91 0.75 17.74 28.52
CA VAL A 91 1.12 17.89 27.11
C VAL A 91 1.29 16.53 26.44
N ILE A 92 0.68 16.39 25.27
CA ILE A 92 0.92 15.30 24.33
C ILE A 92 1.78 15.87 23.19
N SER A 93 2.85 15.15 22.83
CA SER A 93 3.68 15.48 21.66
C SER A 93 3.80 14.24 20.79
N ALA A 94 3.29 14.32 19.56
CA ALA A 94 3.28 13.22 18.60
C ALA A 94 3.73 13.70 17.21
N GLY A 95 4.50 12.89 16.50
CA GLY A 95 4.83 13.14 15.09
C GLY A 95 3.58 13.22 14.22
N LEU A 96 3.62 14.01 13.13
CA LEU A 96 2.46 14.22 12.23
C LEU A 96 1.99 12.93 11.53
N GLN A 97 2.81 11.87 11.52
CA GLN A 97 2.47 10.56 10.96
C GLN A 97 2.38 9.47 12.04
N GLU A 98 2.44 9.85 13.32
CA GLU A 98 2.39 8.95 14.46
C GLU A 98 0.99 8.92 15.09
N CYS A 99 0.76 8.03 16.06
CA CYS A 99 -0.48 7.94 16.83
C CYS A 99 -1.76 7.83 15.98
N GLY A 100 -1.66 7.19 14.80
CA GLY A 100 -2.80 7.00 13.89
C GLY A 100 -3.28 8.28 13.20
N THR A 101 -2.43 9.31 13.09
CA THR A 101 -2.74 10.54 12.36
C THR A 101 -2.92 10.24 10.87
N GLU A 102 -4.03 10.66 10.28
CA GLU A 102 -4.34 10.53 8.87
C GLU A 102 -3.95 11.81 8.10
N SER A 103 -3.39 11.68 6.91
CA SER A 103 -3.06 12.81 6.04
C SER A 103 -4.00 12.86 4.84
N SER A 104 -4.61 14.01 4.58
CA SER A 104 -5.48 14.24 3.43
C SER A 104 -5.15 15.56 2.73
N VAL A 105 -5.54 15.69 1.47
CA VAL A 105 -5.40 16.93 0.70
C VAL A 105 -6.78 17.54 0.52
N ARG A 106 -6.97 18.77 1.00
CA ARG A 106 -8.21 19.52 0.85
C ARG A 106 -8.03 20.58 -0.21
N LYS A 107 -8.87 20.52 -1.25
CA LYS A 107 -8.99 21.58 -2.25
C LYS A 107 -9.96 22.62 -1.72
N GLU A 108 -9.57 23.89 -1.74
CA GLU A 108 -10.46 24.99 -1.38
C GLU A 108 -11.59 25.04 -2.40
N THR A 109 -12.79 24.64 -1.97
CA THR A 109 -14.00 24.65 -2.78
C THR A 109 -14.76 25.91 -2.40
N GLY A 110 -14.57 26.98 -3.17
CA GLY A 110 -15.20 28.25 -2.88
C GLY A 110 -15.04 29.29 -3.97
N LYS A 111 -16.09 29.41 -4.78
CA LYS A 111 -16.49 30.57 -5.61
C LYS A 111 -15.89 30.65 -7.02
N VAL A 112 -16.82 30.59 -7.97
CA VAL A 112 -16.67 30.89 -9.40
C VAL A 112 -16.24 32.36 -9.56
N THR A 113 -14.94 32.62 -9.42
CA THR A 113 -14.22 33.73 -10.03
C THR A 113 -12.74 33.42 -9.85
N GLN A 114 -12.10 33.03 -10.96
CA GLN A 114 -10.68 33.22 -11.26
C GLN A 114 -9.75 33.33 -10.04
N THR A 115 -9.19 32.21 -9.58
CA THR A 115 -7.80 31.98 -9.09
C THR A 115 -7.80 30.71 -8.22
N VAL A 116 -7.57 29.54 -8.82
CA VAL A 116 -7.41 28.27 -8.10
C VAL A 116 -5.98 28.20 -7.59
N HIS A 117 -5.73 28.62 -6.34
CA HIS A 117 -4.40 28.46 -5.74
C HIS A 117 -4.44 28.08 -4.25
N GLY A 118 -4.34 26.77 -3.98
CA GLY A 118 -3.93 26.25 -2.68
C GLY A 118 -4.51 24.88 -2.37
N GLU A 119 -3.77 23.80 -2.67
CA GLU A 119 -4.04 22.51 -2.04
C GLU A 119 -3.53 22.57 -0.58
N TRP A 120 -4.41 22.39 0.40
CA TRP A 120 -4.04 22.32 1.82
C TRP A 120 -3.73 20.87 2.19
N LEU A 121 -2.58 20.63 2.79
CA LEU A 121 -2.27 19.35 3.42
C LEU A 121 -2.83 19.35 4.83
N VAL A 122 -3.75 18.45 5.12
CA VAL A 122 -4.46 18.36 6.40
C VAL A 122 -4.06 17.07 7.10
N TYR A 123 -3.45 17.20 8.27
CA TYR A 123 -3.22 16.09 9.19
C TYR A 123 -4.35 16.06 10.22
N SER A 124 -5.10 14.97 10.28
CA SER A 124 -6.26 14.81 11.15
C SER A 124 -6.04 13.65 12.14
N ASN A 125 -6.41 13.88 13.40
CA ASN A 125 -6.37 12.88 14.47
C ASN A 125 -7.54 13.11 15.44
N LYS A 126 -7.73 12.21 16.40
CA LYS A 126 -8.78 12.25 17.42
C LYS A 126 -8.15 12.18 18.80
N LEU A 127 -8.41 13.18 19.62
CA LEU A 127 -8.07 13.20 21.04
C LEU A 127 -9.21 12.58 21.83
N HIS A 128 -8.93 11.52 22.57
CA HIS A 128 -9.85 10.78 23.39
C HIS A 128 -9.64 11.17 24.86
N LEU A 129 -10.70 11.69 25.48
CA LEU A 129 -10.81 11.82 26.94
C LEU A 129 -11.68 10.65 27.44
N LEU A 130 -11.05 9.67 28.09
CA LEU A 130 -11.68 8.45 28.57
C LEU A 130 -12.46 8.70 29.87
N SER A 131 -13.60 8.04 30.02
CA SER A 131 -14.39 8.06 31.25
C SER A 131 -13.67 7.37 32.41
N ALA A 132 -13.86 7.87 33.64
CA ALA A 132 -13.32 7.22 34.82
C ALA A 132 -14.16 5.98 35.18
N VAL A 133 -13.53 4.81 35.22
CA VAL A 133 -14.13 3.56 35.69
C VAL A 133 -13.67 3.33 37.13
N LEU A 134 -14.61 3.32 38.08
CA LEU A 134 -14.34 2.89 39.45
C LEU A 134 -14.74 1.42 39.61
N HIS A 135 -13.82 0.60 40.09
CA HIS A 135 -14.12 -0.76 40.52
C HIS A 135 -14.60 -0.73 41.97
N THR A 136 -15.79 -1.28 42.23
CA THR A 136 -16.28 -1.49 43.58
C THR A 136 -15.58 -2.70 44.22
N SER A 137 -15.58 -2.78 45.55
CA SER A 137 -15.05 -3.94 46.29
C SER A 137 -15.79 -5.25 45.97
N THR A 138 -16.94 -5.19 45.30
CA THR A 138 -17.73 -6.35 44.85
C THR A 138 -17.48 -6.73 43.38
N GLY A 139 -16.50 -6.10 42.71
CA GLY A 139 -16.09 -6.44 41.33
C GLY A 139 -16.96 -5.83 40.22
N SER A 140 -17.91 -4.97 40.55
CA SER A 140 -18.71 -4.22 39.56
C SER A 140 -18.01 -2.92 39.14
N ALA A 141 -18.06 -2.61 37.84
CA ALA A 141 -17.45 -1.41 37.27
C ALA A 141 -18.48 -0.28 37.16
N ILE A 142 -18.29 0.80 37.91
CA ILE A 142 -19.09 2.03 37.81
C ILE A 142 -18.40 2.95 36.79
N ILE A 143 -19.04 3.17 35.64
CA ILE A 143 -18.58 4.11 34.63
C ILE A 143 -19.15 5.49 34.98
N LYS A 144 -18.29 6.43 35.40
CA LYS A 144 -18.67 7.84 35.57
C LYS A 144 -18.27 8.64 34.33
N GLY A 145 -19.27 9.16 33.62
CA GLY A 145 -19.10 10.01 32.44
C GLY A 145 -19.05 9.25 31.11
N ALA A 146 -19.00 10.00 30.01
CA ALA A 146 -18.89 9.47 28.65
C ALA A 146 -17.51 9.81 28.06
N THR A 147 -16.96 8.90 27.25
CA THR A 147 -15.73 9.16 26.49
C THR A 147 -15.97 10.30 25.51
N THR A 148 -15.21 11.39 25.63
CA THR A 148 -15.30 12.54 24.74
C THR A 148 -14.25 12.41 23.63
N ILE A 149 -14.67 12.59 22.38
CA ILE A 149 -13.79 12.54 21.21
C ILE A 149 -13.68 13.94 20.63
N ILE A 150 -12.46 14.46 20.53
CA ILE A 150 -12.17 15.80 20.01
C ILE A 150 -11.36 15.66 18.72
N PRO A 151 -11.85 16.14 17.57
CA PRO A 151 -11.08 16.15 16.35
C PRO A 151 -9.93 17.16 16.45
N VAL A 152 -8.75 16.75 16.00
CA VAL A 152 -7.52 17.55 15.96
C VAL A 152 -7.07 17.64 14.52
N GLU A 153 -6.95 18.86 13.98
CA GLU A 153 -6.53 19.07 12.59
C GLU A 153 -5.38 20.09 12.51
N CYS A 154 -4.33 19.74 11.76
CA CYS A 154 -3.23 20.64 11.40
C CYS A 154 -3.22 20.88 9.89
N LEU A 155 -3.38 22.14 9.49
CA LEU A 155 -3.44 22.54 8.08
C LEU A 155 -2.13 23.20 7.64
N TYR A 156 -1.52 22.67 6.59
CA TYR A 156 -0.30 23.20 6.00
C TYR A 156 -0.57 23.66 4.57
N LYS A 157 -0.31 24.95 4.32
CA LYS A 157 -0.39 25.51 2.98
C LYS A 157 0.77 25.00 2.14
N ARG A 158 0.47 24.30 1.05
CA ARG A 158 1.51 23.87 0.09
C ARG A 158 2.09 25.12 -0.60
N LYS A 159 3.31 25.51 -0.23
CA LYS A 159 4.07 26.52 -0.99
C LYS A 159 4.68 25.81 -2.21
N GLN A 160 4.07 25.93 -3.38
CA GLN A 160 4.74 25.58 -4.63
C GLN A 160 4.87 26.82 -5.52
N LYS A 161 6.12 27.26 -5.69
CA LYS A 161 6.63 27.80 -6.94
C LYS A 161 7.78 26.88 -7.35
N VAL A 162 7.50 25.93 -8.25
CA VAL A 162 8.49 25.28 -9.09
C VAL A 162 8.00 25.51 -10.51
N THR A 163 8.46 26.58 -11.14
CA THR A 163 8.20 26.82 -12.55
C THR A 163 9.17 25.94 -13.32
N MET A 164 8.75 24.73 -13.68
CA MET A 164 9.49 23.90 -14.64
C MET A 164 9.02 24.33 -16.04
N GLY A 165 9.71 25.30 -16.64
CA GLY A 165 9.71 25.41 -18.09
C GLY A 165 10.38 24.16 -18.68
N PRO A 166 10.01 23.71 -19.89
CA PRO A 166 10.65 22.55 -20.50
C PRO A 166 12.14 22.86 -20.73
N LEU A 167 13.00 22.32 -19.89
CA LEU A 167 14.43 22.25 -20.14
C LEU A 167 14.68 20.95 -20.92
N SER A 168 14.92 21.07 -22.22
CA SER A 168 15.56 20.00 -22.98
C SER A 168 16.99 19.85 -22.44
N PRO A 169 17.39 18.73 -21.83
CA PRO A 169 18.74 18.58 -21.34
C PRO A 169 19.70 18.48 -22.53
N THR A 170 20.54 19.49 -22.70
CA THR A 170 21.65 19.47 -23.67
C THR A 170 22.89 18.74 -23.13
N TRP A 171 22.82 18.27 -21.89
CA TRP A 171 23.90 17.51 -21.26
C TRP A 171 23.60 16.03 -21.36
N VAL A 172 24.34 15.33 -22.21
CA VAL A 172 24.54 13.89 -22.07
C VAL A 172 25.30 13.70 -20.76
N PRO A 173 24.76 13.02 -19.74
CA PRO A 173 25.49 12.82 -18.51
C PRO A 173 26.69 11.91 -18.82
N LEU A 174 27.89 12.37 -18.49
CA LEU A 174 29.01 11.44 -18.34
C LEU A 174 28.61 10.40 -17.30
N THR A 175 28.57 9.15 -17.73
CA THR A 175 28.24 7.98 -16.91
C THR A 175 29.27 7.84 -15.79
N SER A 176 28.95 8.29 -14.58
CA SER A 176 29.66 7.95 -13.35
C SER A 176 28.74 8.12 -12.13
N THR A 177 28.23 6.98 -11.66
CA THR A 177 27.91 6.66 -10.26
C THR A 177 27.07 7.65 -9.45
N ILE A 178 25.87 8.00 -9.93
CA ILE A 178 24.82 8.51 -9.04
C ILE A 178 24.08 7.30 -8.45
N ASN A 179 24.53 6.86 -7.27
CA ASN A 179 23.80 5.93 -6.40
C ASN A 179 22.61 6.68 -5.77
N VAL A 180 21.51 6.80 -6.51
CA VAL A 180 20.22 7.24 -5.95
C VAL A 180 19.41 6.01 -5.60
N PHE A 181 19.03 5.90 -4.33
CA PHE A 181 18.00 5.00 -3.83
C PHE A 181 16.64 5.37 -4.46
N GLY A 182 16.46 5.15 -5.76
CA GLY A 182 15.14 5.20 -6.38
C GLY A 182 14.33 4.02 -5.87
N PHE A 183 13.22 4.27 -5.18
CA PHE A 183 12.33 3.20 -4.72
C PHE A 183 11.73 2.47 -5.93
N LEU A 184 12.13 1.23 -6.17
CA LEU A 184 11.47 0.35 -7.14
C LEU A 184 10.13 -0.08 -6.56
N ARG A 185 9.04 0.30 -7.22
CA ARG A 185 7.70 -0.07 -6.78
C ARG A 185 7.18 -1.23 -7.61
N PHE A 186 7.46 -2.44 -7.15
CA PHE A 186 6.88 -3.66 -7.69
C PHE A 186 5.39 -3.76 -7.36
N SER A 187 4.60 -4.18 -8.35
CA SER A 187 3.17 -4.46 -8.22
C SER A 187 2.84 -5.79 -8.90
N LEU A 188 1.90 -6.52 -8.31
CA LEU A 188 1.27 -7.68 -8.91
C LEU A 188 -0.25 -7.46 -8.88
N ARG A 189 -0.96 -7.73 -9.97
CA ARG A 189 -2.40 -7.43 -10.10
C ARG A 189 -3.12 -8.50 -10.89
N PHE A 190 -4.35 -8.82 -10.49
CA PHE A 190 -5.26 -9.61 -11.32
C PHE A 190 -5.85 -8.78 -12.44
N MET A 191 -5.83 -9.34 -13.64
CA MET A 191 -6.25 -8.67 -14.86
C MET A 191 -7.37 -9.42 -15.56
N THR A 192 -8.10 -8.72 -16.41
CA THR A 192 -9.05 -9.32 -17.36
C THR A 192 -8.31 -10.01 -18.50
N ASP A 193 -9.06 -10.80 -19.29
CA ASP A 193 -8.52 -11.49 -20.45
C ASP A 193 -7.76 -10.54 -21.38
N GLY A 194 -6.57 -10.95 -21.80
CA GLY A 194 -5.68 -10.12 -22.61
C GLY A 194 -5.01 -8.97 -21.86
N CYS A 195 -5.06 -8.94 -20.52
CA CYS A 195 -4.34 -7.97 -19.68
C CYS A 195 -4.74 -6.49 -19.85
N THR A 196 -5.99 -6.23 -20.22
CA THR A 196 -6.47 -4.88 -20.56
C THR A 196 -6.84 -4.02 -19.36
N SER A 197 -7.43 -4.61 -18.33
CA SER A 197 -7.93 -3.88 -17.16
C SER A 197 -7.85 -4.72 -15.89
N ARG A 198 -7.99 -4.08 -14.73
CA ARG A 198 -7.99 -4.79 -13.44
C ARG A 198 -9.26 -5.63 -13.31
N ARG A 199 -9.10 -6.90 -12.97
CA ARG A 199 -10.24 -7.79 -12.75
C ARG A 199 -10.87 -7.61 -11.37
N SER A 200 -12.20 -7.53 -11.36
CA SER A 200 -13.05 -7.57 -10.18
C SER A 200 -14.46 -8.01 -10.62
N PRO A 201 -15.11 -8.98 -9.94
CA PRO A 201 -14.66 -9.73 -8.77
C PRO A 201 -13.59 -10.80 -9.10
N LEU A 202 -12.87 -11.29 -8.08
CA LEU A 202 -11.84 -12.33 -8.21
C LEU A 202 -12.42 -13.74 -8.07
N VAL A 203 -13.41 -14.05 -8.89
CA VAL A 203 -14.07 -15.35 -8.93
C VAL A 203 -13.84 -15.97 -10.31
N TYR A 204 -13.44 -17.23 -10.34
CA TYR A 204 -13.08 -17.97 -11.55
C TYR A 204 -13.74 -19.34 -11.55
N GLN A 205 -14.04 -19.88 -12.72
CA GLN A 205 -14.42 -21.29 -12.87
C GLN A 205 -13.17 -22.16 -12.93
N GLN A 206 -13.23 -23.37 -12.39
CA GLN A 206 -12.12 -24.32 -12.50
C GLN A 206 -11.77 -24.57 -13.98
N GLY A 207 -10.50 -24.38 -14.34
CA GLY A 207 -10.00 -24.46 -15.72
C GLY A 207 -10.03 -23.14 -16.49
N GLU A 208 -10.62 -22.07 -15.95
CA GLU A 208 -10.56 -20.71 -16.54
C GLU A 208 -9.13 -20.16 -16.44
N ALA A 209 -8.74 -19.29 -17.38
CA ALA A 209 -7.46 -18.60 -17.33
C ALA A 209 -7.49 -17.46 -16.30
N VAL A 210 -6.56 -17.45 -15.36
CA VAL A 210 -6.35 -16.34 -14.42
C VAL A 210 -5.20 -15.48 -14.90
N PHE A 211 -5.47 -14.26 -15.32
CA PHE A 211 -4.44 -13.32 -15.79
C PHE A 211 -3.85 -12.50 -14.65
N LEU A 212 -2.52 -12.41 -14.63
CA LEU A 212 -1.73 -11.60 -13.72
C LEU A 212 -0.83 -10.64 -14.51
N GLU A 213 -0.69 -9.42 -13.99
CA GLU A 213 0.30 -8.46 -14.45
C GLU A 213 1.29 -8.20 -13.32
N ALA A 214 2.57 -8.43 -13.62
CA ALA A 214 3.68 -7.91 -12.85
C ALA A 214 4.12 -6.57 -13.45
N SER A 215 4.35 -5.56 -12.62
CA SER A 215 4.90 -4.28 -13.07
C SER A 215 5.88 -3.67 -12.09
N VAL A 216 6.83 -2.90 -12.60
CA VAL A 216 7.78 -2.11 -11.82
C VAL A 216 7.66 -0.64 -12.22
N ASP A 217 7.45 0.21 -11.24
CA ASP A 217 7.54 1.67 -11.41
C ASP A 217 8.85 2.16 -10.79
N ALA A 218 9.64 2.86 -11.59
CA ALA A 218 11.02 3.21 -11.27
C ALA A 218 11.41 4.56 -11.92
N PRO A 219 10.78 5.67 -11.50
CA PRO A 219 10.90 6.98 -12.17
C PRO A 219 12.32 7.59 -12.13
N LEU A 220 13.18 7.09 -11.24
CA LEU A 220 14.56 7.55 -11.05
C LEU A 220 15.60 6.54 -11.52
N HIS A 221 15.18 5.43 -12.14
CA HIS A 221 16.09 4.41 -12.68
C HIS A 221 16.12 4.47 -14.21
N PRO A 222 17.22 4.02 -14.83
CA PRO A 222 17.22 3.70 -16.26
C PRO A 222 16.09 2.72 -16.61
N PRO A 223 15.69 2.60 -17.90
CA PRO A 223 14.69 1.62 -18.31
C PRO A 223 14.99 0.22 -17.78
N LEU A 224 14.03 -0.31 -17.02
CA LEU A 224 14.11 -1.65 -16.43
C LEU A 224 13.15 -2.58 -17.16
N THR A 225 13.60 -3.82 -17.33
CA THR A 225 12.77 -4.93 -17.78
C THR A 225 12.37 -5.77 -16.58
N ILE A 226 11.07 -6.05 -16.42
CA ILE A 226 10.56 -6.89 -15.33
C ILE A 226 10.45 -8.36 -15.74
N TYR A 227 10.88 -9.23 -14.83
CA TYR A 227 10.77 -10.68 -14.91
C TYR A 227 10.07 -11.23 -13.67
N VAL A 228 9.53 -12.44 -13.80
CA VAL A 228 8.87 -13.18 -12.73
C VAL A 228 9.66 -14.46 -12.54
N ASP A 229 10.39 -14.56 -11.44
CA ASP A 229 11.31 -15.68 -11.23
C ASP A 229 10.57 -16.93 -10.78
N SER A 230 9.60 -16.76 -9.88
CA SER A 230 8.76 -17.85 -9.40
C SER A 230 7.39 -17.33 -8.92
N CYS A 231 6.38 -18.19 -8.97
CA CYS A 231 5.09 -17.95 -8.35
C CYS A 231 4.59 -19.22 -7.66
N VAL A 232 4.03 -19.02 -6.47
CA VAL A 232 3.40 -20.06 -5.66
C VAL A 232 1.99 -19.63 -5.28
N ALA A 233 1.08 -20.59 -5.35
CA ALA A 233 -0.27 -20.46 -4.86
C ALA A 233 -0.42 -21.18 -3.53
N THR A 234 -1.20 -20.61 -2.62
CA THR A 234 -1.40 -21.11 -1.24
C THR A 234 -2.81 -20.78 -0.74
N LEU A 235 -3.28 -21.49 0.29
CA LEU A 235 -4.57 -21.19 0.96
C LEU A 235 -4.47 -20.03 1.98
N LYS A 236 -3.25 -19.61 2.33
CA LYS A 236 -2.98 -18.47 3.23
C LYS A 236 -2.06 -17.46 2.53
N PRO A 237 -2.04 -16.19 2.95
CA PRO A 237 -1.15 -15.18 2.36
C PRO A 237 0.36 -15.50 2.49
N ASP A 238 0.73 -16.40 3.40
CA ASP A 238 2.11 -16.84 3.57
C ASP A 238 2.53 -17.78 2.43
N PRO A 239 3.56 -17.42 1.62
CA PRO A 239 4.03 -18.23 0.50
C PRO A 239 4.66 -19.57 0.92
N LEU A 240 5.02 -19.74 2.19
CA LEU A 240 5.59 -20.99 2.71
C LEU A 240 4.51 -21.92 3.29
N SER A 241 3.26 -21.47 3.33
CA SER A 241 2.16 -22.27 3.86
C SER A 241 1.81 -23.45 2.96
N LEU A 242 1.30 -24.52 3.59
CA LEU A 242 0.80 -25.70 2.90
C LEU A 242 -0.75 -25.76 2.94
N PRO A 243 -1.40 -26.36 1.93
CA PRO A 243 -0.80 -26.86 0.68
C PRO A 243 -0.31 -25.71 -0.22
N SER A 244 0.73 -25.99 -1.02
CA SER A 244 1.30 -25.02 -1.96
C SER A 244 1.43 -25.63 -3.36
N TYR A 245 1.27 -24.80 -4.39
CA TYR A 245 1.45 -25.19 -5.79
C TYR A 245 2.30 -24.16 -6.51
N LYS A 246 3.47 -24.58 -7.02
CA LYS A 246 4.40 -23.73 -7.76
C LYS A 246 4.13 -23.89 -9.25
N PHE A 247 3.45 -22.91 -9.84
CA PHE A 247 3.05 -22.94 -11.25
C PHE A 247 4.04 -22.22 -12.18
N LEU A 248 4.95 -21.42 -11.61
CA LEU A 248 6.05 -20.75 -12.29
C LEU A 248 7.31 -20.91 -11.45
N THR A 249 8.38 -21.44 -12.03
CA THR A 249 9.63 -21.78 -11.33
C THR A 249 10.87 -21.49 -12.19
N LYS A 250 12.07 -21.79 -11.67
CA LYS A 250 13.34 -21.78 -12.41
C LYS A 250 13.63 -20.47 -13.18
N HIS A 251 13.40 -19.32 -12.54
CA HIS A 251 13.63 -18.00 -13.13
C HIS A 251 12.85 -17.79 -14.44
N GLY A 252 11.52 -17.97 -14.40
CA GLY A 252 10.65 -17.65 -15.55
C GLY A 252 10.06 -18.83 -16.33
N CYS A 253 10.20 -20.08 -15.87
CA CYS A 253 9.58 -21.25 -16.50
C CYS A 253 8.14 -21.47 -15.97
N LEU A 254 7.13 -21.19 -16.79
CA LEU A 254 5.71 -21.39 -16.47
C LEU A 254 5.30 -22.86 -16.62
N VAL A 255 5.66 -23.68 -15.64
CA VAL A 255 5.42 -25.14 -15.65
C VAL A 255 3.95 -25.55 -15.72
N ASP A 256 3.02 -24.69 -15.31
CA ASP A 256 1.58 -24.97 -15.44
C ASP A 256 1.09 -25.05 -16.89
N SER A 257 1.84 -24.49 -17.84
CA SER A 257 1.60 -24.67 -19.29
C SER A 257 1.88 -26.09 -19.80
N LEU A 258 2.63 -26.90 -19.03
CA LEU A 258 2.86 -28.33 -19.29
C LEU A 258 1.65 -29.20 -18.94
N LEU A 259 0.58 -28.66 -18.34
CA LEU A 259 -0.63 -29.42 -18.07
C LEU A 259 -1.53 -29.48 -19.32
N PRO A 260 -2.11 -30.65 -19.66
CA PRO A 260 -2.93 -30.79 -20.86
C PRO A 260 -4.15 -29.86 -20.83
N GLY A 261 -4.38 -29.11 -21.92
CA GLY A 261 -5.49 -28.17 -22.01
C GLY A 261 -5.35 -26.90 -21.16
N SER A 262 -4.18 -26.67 -20.56
CA SER A 262 -3.91 -25.50 -19.75
C SER A 262 -3.89 -24.21 -20.58
N PRO A 263 -4.63 -23.16 -20.20
CA PRO A 263 -4.61 -21.86 -20.88
C PRO A 263 -3.41 -20.98 -20.45
N SER A 264 -2.44 -21.55 -19.74
CA SER A 264 -1.33 -20.84 -19.12
C SER A 264 -0.25 -20.49 -20.12
N LYS A 265 0.05 -19.19 -20.23
CA LYS A 265 1.04 -18.65 -21.16
C LYS A 265 1.52 -17.28 -20.70
N PHE A 266 2.67 -16.85 -21.20
CA PHE A 266 3.02 -15.44 -21.21
C PHE A 266 2.37 -14.75 -22.40
N LEU A 267 1.96 -13.49 -22.21
CA LEU A 267 1.55 -12.64 -23.31
C LEU A 267 2.75 -11.85 -23.84
N PRO A 268 2.77 -11.53 -25.15
CA PRO A 268 3.78 -10.64 -25.70
C PRO A 268 3.85 -9.33 -24.91
N ARG A 269 5.06 -8.86 -24.68
CA ARG A 269 5.27 -7.65 -23.89
C ARG A 269 5.02 -6.42 -24.74
N GLU A 270 4.20 -5.51 -24.24
CA GLU A 270 4.03 -4.18 -24.84
C GLU A 270 4.99 -3.13 -24.24
N GLN A 271 5.40 -3.31 -22.98
CA GLN A 271 6.25 -2.38 -22.24
C GLN A 271 7.25 -3.14 -21.35
N ASN A 272 8.55 -2.83 -21.41
CA ASN A 272 9.62 -3.52 -20.66
C ASN A 272 9.32 -3.67 -19.16
N ASN A 273 8.70 -2.67 -18.55
CA ASN A 273 8.41 -2.62 -17.13
C ASN A 273 7.09 -3.31 -16.72
N ARG A 274 6.41 -3.99 -17.65
CA ARG A 274 5.18 -4.77 -17.40
C ARG A 274 5.32 -6.16 -18.02
N LEU A 275 4.84 -7.20 -17.34
CA LEU A 275 4.79 -8.56 -17.85
C LEU A 275 3.46 -9.20 -17.48
N CYS A 276 2.77 -9.70 -18.50
CA CYS A 276 1.46 -10.32 -18.36
C CYS A 276 1.53 -11.82 -18.62
N PHE A 277 0.88 -12.60 -17.77
CA PHE A 277 0.85 -14.06 -17.86
C PHE A 277 -0.44 -14.62 -17.28
N SER A 278 -0.80 -15.82 -17.73
CA SER A 278 -1.94 -16.57 -17.22
C SER A 278 -1.51 -17.86 -16.54
N PHE A 279 -2.29 -18.28 -15.55
CA PHE A 279 -2.25 -19.64 -15.02
C PHE A 279 -3.67 -20.24 -15.00
N GLN A 280 -3.80 -21.56 -14.97
CA GLN A 280 -5.10 -22.23 -14.94
C GLN A 280 -5.72 -22.09 -13.55
N ALA A 281 -6.99 -21.70 -13.45
CA ALA A 281 -7.71 -21.71 -12.18
C ALA A 281 -7.89 -23.14 -11.65
N PHE A 282 -7.46 -23.39 -10.42
CA PHE A 282 -7.56 -24.69 -9.75
C PHE A 282 -8.05 -24.54 -8.30
N GLN A 283 -8.23 -25.67 -7.63
CA GLN A 283 -8.57 -25.79 -6.21
C GLN A 283 -7.60 -26.78 -5.56
N PHE A 284 -7.22 -26.53 -4.30
CA PHE A 284 -6.35 -27.46 -3.56
C PHE A 284 -7.14 -28.68 -3.08
N ASN A 285 -8.34 -28.45 -2.54
CA ASN A 285 -9.23 -29.54 -2.12
C ASN A 285 -10.55 -29.45 -2.89
N GLN A 286 -11.36 -30.51 -2.81
CA GLN A 286 -12.69 -30.53 -3.42
C GLN A 286 -13.76 -29.76 -2.59
N LYS A 287 -13.38 -28.80 -1.75
CA LYS A 287 -14.31 -28.01 -0.94
C LYS A 287 -14.67 -26.72 -1.67
N SER A 288 -15.95 -26.34 -1.69
CA SER A 288 -16.40 -25.09 -2.30
C SER A 288 -16.06 -23.89 -1.41
N GLY A 289 -15.67 -22.77 -2.02
CA GLY A 289 -15.43 -21.51 -1.33
C GLY A 289 -14.03 -21.33 -0.75
N GLU A 290 -13.05 -22.15 -1.15
CA GLU A 290 -11.66 -21.97 -0.75
C GLU A 290 -11.07 -20.67 -1.31
N GLN A 291 -10.41 -19.92 -0.42
CA GLN A 291 -9.65 -18.73 -0.76
C GLN A 291 -8.23 -19.13 -1.16
N MET A 292 -7.75 -18.60 -2.28
CA MET A 292 -6.39 -18.81 -2.74
C MET A 292 -5.66 -17.47 -2.86
N PHE A 293 -4.39 -17.48 -2.44
CA PHE A 293 -3.46 -16.38 -2.56
C PHE A 293 -2.34 -16.78 -3.51
N ILE A 294 -1.85 -15.81 -4.28
CA ILE A 294 -0.74 -16.00 -5.21
C ILE A 294 0.40 -15.10 -4.74
N SER A 295 1.57 -15.68 -4.52
CA SER A 295 2.79 -14.95 -4.21
C SER A 295 3.83 -15.18 -5.29
N CYS A 296 4.34 -14.10 -5.87
CA CYS A 296 5.38 -14.15 -6.88
C CYS A 296 6.63 -13.41 -6.43
N HIS A 297 7.80 -13.97 -6.81
CA HIS A 297 9.09 -13.30 -6.75
C HIS A 297 9.30 -12.54 -8.05
N LEU A 298 9.32 -11.22 -7.96
CA LEU A 298 9.48 -10.30 -9.08
C LEU A 298 10.89 -9.76 -9.08
N ARG A 299 11.53 -9.68 -10.24
CA ARG A 299 12.89 -9.15 -10.41
C ARG A 299 12.92 -8.15 -11.56
N ALA A 300 13.73 -7.12 -11.45
CA ALA A 300 13.95 -6.12 -12.50
C ALA A 300 15.42 -6.10 -12.89
N THR A 301 15.70 -6.08 -14.19
CA THR A 301 17.06 -5.94 -14.72
C THR A 301 17.16 -4.74 -15.66
N LEU A 302 18.37 -4.22 -15.84
CA LEU A 302 18.62 -3.14 -16.80
C LEU A 302 18.44 -3.71 -18.22
N THR A 303 17.70 -3.01 -19.07
CA THR A 303 17.35 -3.50 -20.43
C THR A 303 18.57 -3.85 -21.30
N GLN A 304 19.77 -3.34 -21.00
CA GLN A 304 20.99 -3.66 -21.77
C GLN A 304 21.64 -5.01 -21.42
N ASN A 305 21.24 -5.70 -20.34
CA ASN A 305 21.89 -6.92 -19.84
C ASN A 305 21.07 -8.21 -20.02
N SER A 306 20.00 -8.20 -20.83
CA SER A 306 18.98 -9.26 -20.84
C SER A 306 19.31 -10.52 -21.67
N HIS A 307 20.54 -11.05 -21.59
CA HIS A 307 20.97 -12.23 -22.37
C HIS A 307 21.30 -13.45 -21.51
N THR A 308 20.84 -13.49 -20.26
CA THR A 308 21.13 -14.59 -19.35
C THR A 308 19.96 -15.57 -19.29
N HIS A 309 20.25 -16.86 -19.02
CA HIS A 309 19.21 -17.87 -18.73
C HIS A 309 18.36 -17.55 -17.48
N LEU A 310 18.69 -16.49 -16.74
CA LEU A 310 17.91 -16.01 -15.62
C LEU A 310 16.85 -15.00 -16.07
N ASP A 311 17.07 -14.28 -17.16
CA ASP A 311 16.20 -13.19 -17.63
C ASP A 311 15.26 -13.65 -18.74
N LYS A 312 14.35 -14.56 -18.40
CA LYS A 312 13.44 -15.19 -19.37
C LYS A 312 12.00 -15.27 -18.88
N ALA A 313 11.10 -15.46 -19.83
CA ALA A 313 9.69 -15.73 -19.57
C ALA A 313 9.24 -16.80 -20.56
N CYS A 314 9.27 -18.05 -20.09
CA CYS A 314 9.15 -19.26 -20.89
C CYS A 314 7.84 -19.97 -20.59
N PHE A 315 7.16 -20.41 -21.64
CA PHE A 315 5.98 -21.27 -21.52
C PHE A 315 6.06 -22.40 -22.56
N PHE A 316 5.42 -23.52 -22.24
CA PHE A 316 5.42 -24.68 -23.12
C PHE A 316 4.40 -24.50 -24.24
N HIS A 317 4.88 -24.41 -25.46
CA HIS A 317 4.05 -24.25 -26.65
C HIS A 317 3.64 -25.62 -27.18
N ARG A 318 2.41 -26.03 -26.86
CA ARG A 318 1.87 -27.36 -27.20
C ARG A 318 1.94 -27.73 -28.67
N PRO A 319 1.55 -26.86 -29.63
CA PRO A 319 1.56 -27.24 -31.05
C PRO A 319 2.96 -27.57 -31.58
N SER A 320 4.02 -26.94 -31.04
CA SER A 320 5.41 -27.27 -31.42
C SER A 320 6.08 -28.24 -30.44
N PHE A 321 5.37 -28.65 -29.38
CA PHE A 321 5.87 -29.52 -28.32
C PHE A 321 7.23 -29.07 -27.76
N SER A 322 7.41 -27.77 -27.55
CA SER A 322 8.68 -27.18 -27.11
C SER A 322 8.47 -25.98 -26.20
N TRP A 323 9.46 -25.68 -25.36
CA TRP A 323 9.49 -24.43 -24.62
C TRP A 323 9.72 -23.24 -25.57
N ARG A 324 9.00 -22.15 -25.31
CA ARG A 324 9.11 -20.91 -26.08
C ARG A 324 9.35 -19.74 -25.14
N ALA A 325 10.30 -18.90 -25.49
CA ALA A 325 10.49 -17.60 -24.86
C ALA A 325 9.44 -16.62 -25.40
N THR A 326 8.83 -15.81 -24.53
CA THR A 326 7.95 -14.72 -24.99
C THR A 326 8.71 -13.65 -25.77
N GLU A 327 10.01 -13.50 -25.49
CA GLU A 327 10.93 -12.52 -26.07
C GLU A 327 12.32 -13.16 -26.16
N GLY A 328 13.07 -12.82 -27.20
CA GLY A 328 14.43 -13.33 -27.41
C GLY A 328 14.47 -14.75 -27.98
N ASP A 329 15.61 -15.41 -27.79
CA ASP A 329 15.85 -16.76 -28.30
C ASP A 329 15.19 -17.81 -27.40
N SER A 330 14.47 -18.76 -28.02
CA SER A 330 13.82 -19.86 -27.30
C SER A 330 14.81 -20.90 -26.76
N SER A 331 16.05 -20.91 -27.23
CA SER A 331 17.14 -21.72 -26.65
C SER A 331 17.37 -21.44 -25.16
N LEU A 332 17.11 -20.20 -24.71
CA LEU A 332 17.22 -19.81 -23.30
C LEU A 332 16.26 -20.60 -22.39
N CYS A 333 15.18 -21.14 -22.96
CA CYS A 333 14.16 -21.90 -22.25
C CYS A 333 14.44 -23.40 -22.18
N GLU A 334 15.49 -23.92 -22.81
CA GLU A 334 15.82 -25.36 -22.78
C GLU A 334 16.09 -25.87 -21.36
N CYS A 335 16.64 -25.02 -20.49
CA CYS A 335 16.83 -25.34 -19.08
C CYS A 335 15.51 -25.53 -18.30
N CYS A 336 14.35 -25.16 -18.86
CA CYS A 336 13.07 -25.40 -18.18
C CYS A 336 12.74 -26.89 -18.03
N ASP A 337 13.31 -27.76 -18.87
CA ASP A 337 13.21 -29.22 -18.76
C ASP A 337 14.25 -29.84 -17.80
N SER A 338 15.34 -29.12 -17.50
CA SER A 338 16.37 -29.59 -16.57
C SER A 338 15.94 -29.41 -15.10
N VAL A 339 16.76 -29.79 -14.13
CA VAL A 339 16.44 -29.60 -12.70
C VAL A 339 16.49 -28.11 -12.32
N ASP A 340 17.43 -27.35 -12.87
CA ASP A 340 17.66 -25.94 -12.56
C ASP A 340 18.24 -25.16 -13.76
N CYS A 341 17.95 -23.86 -13.80
CA CYS A 341 18.42 -22.92 -14.83
C CYS A 341 19.62 -22.07 -14.38
N SER A 342 20.10 -22.23 -13.13
CA SER A 342 21.17 -21.39 -12.57
C SER A 342 22.58 -21.70 -13.10
N GLY A 343 22.81 -22.90 -13.67
CA GLY A 343 24.14 -23.39 -14.05
C GLY A 343 24.55 -23.20 -15.52
N MET A 344 23.71 -22.57 -16.35
CA MET A 344 23.95 -22.43 -17.81
C MET A 344 24.49 -21.05 -18.21
N THR A 345 25.29 -20.40 -17.37
CA THR A 345 26.04 -19.20 -17.82
C THR A 345 27.07 -19.63 -18.88
N ALA A 346 26.90 -19.16 -20.10
CA ALA A 346 27.66 -19.54 -21.30
C ALA A 346 29.16 -19.83 -21.05
N GLU A 347 29.55 -21.10 -21.12
CA GLU A 347 30.94 -21.51 -21.30
C GLU A 347 31.31 -21.35 -22.78
N ASN A 348 32.08 -20.31 -23.10
CA ASN A 348 33.08 -20.32 -24.17
C ASN A 348 33.99 -19.08 -24.09
N SER A 349 35.02 -19.16 -23.26
CA SER A 349 36.34 -18.57 -23.52
C SER A 349 37.33 -19.10 -22.48
N SER A 350 38.25 -19.93 -22.94
CA SER A 350 39.39 -20.41 -22.17
C SER A 350 40.39 -19.27 -21.86
N ASP A 351 41.07 -19.48 -20.73
CA ASP A 351 42.39 -18.97 -20.33
C ASP A 351 42.53 -17.73 -19.42
N HIS A 352 42.90 -18.07 -18.17
CA HIS A 352 43.97 -17.52 -17.33
C HIS A 352 43.85 -16.08 -16.79
N ALA A 353 43.39 -15.94 -15.53
CA ALA A 353 43.99 -15.09 -14.49
C ALA A 353 43.34 -15.36 -13.11
N GLY A 354 44.14 -15.28 -12.04
CA GLY A 354 43.85 -15.81 -10.68
C GLY A 354 42.80 -15.08 -9.84
N PRO A 355 42.62 -15.52 -8.57
CA PRO A 355 41.47 -15.17 -7.73
C PRO A 355 41.61 -13.75 -7.20
N THR A 356 40.79 -12.84 -7.71
CA THR A 356 40.59 -11.53 -7.08
C THR A 356 39.28 -11.55 -6.31
N THR A 357 39.41 -11.57 -5.00
CA THR A 357 38.35 -11.41 -4.02
C THR A 357 37.71 -10.03 -4.17
N GLN A 358 36.48 -9.97 -4.68
CA GLN A 358 35.55 -8.86 -4.41
C GLN A 358 34.16 -9.44 -4.12
N PRO A 359 33.54 -9.09 -2.98
CA PRO A 359 32.13 -9.36 -2.76
C PRO A 359 31.35 -8.30 -3.53
N GLU A 360 30.96 -8.61 -4.77
CA GLU A 360 29.95 -7.82 -5.46
C GLU A 360 28.66 -7.93 -4.65
N THR A 361 28.32 -6.83 -3.98
CA THR A 361 27.07 -6.70 -3.24
C THR A 361 25.96 -6.57 -4.29
N GLU A 362 25.44 -7.70 -4.75
CA GLU A 362 24.32 -7.79 -5.69
C GLU A 362 23.17 -6.92 -5.15
N LYS A 363 22.94 -5.78 -5.81
CA LYS A 363 21.86 -4.85 -5.48
C LYS A 363 20.54 -5.57 -5.71
N LYS A 364 19.77 -5.71 -4.63
CA LYS A 364 18.44 -6.34 -4.61
C LYS A 364 17.41 -5.56 -5.45
N LEU A 365 17.35 -5.79 -6.76
CA LEU A 365 16.31 -5.29 -7.68
C LEU A 365 15.11 -6.27 -7.76
N ASP A 366 14.77 -6.92 -6.66
CA ASP A 366 13.71 -7.93 -6.59
C ASP A 366 12.83 -7.78 -5.34
N ALA A 367 11.60 -8.27 -5.43
CA ALA A 367 10.63 -8.24 -4.35
C ALA A 367 9.59 -9.36 -4.46
N TYR A 368 9.11 -9.86 -3.32
CA TYR A 368 7.94 -10.73 -3.27
C TYR A 368 6.64 -9.91 -3.23
N LYS A 369 5.63 -10.34 -3.99
CA LYS A 369 4.28 -9.75 -3.99
C LYS A 369 3.21 -10.82 -3.89
N THR A 370 2.38 -10.71 -2.86
CA THR A 370 1.22 -11.56 -2.63
C THR A 370 -0.06 -10.83 -3.01
N VAL A 371 -0.94 -11.49 -3.76
CA VAL A 371 -2.27 -11.00 -4.15
C VAL A 371 -3.33 -12.06 -3.84
N GLY A 372 -4.56 -11.60 -3.58
CA GLY A 372 -5.70 -12.45 -3.23
C GLY A 372 -6.59 -11.80 -2.18
N PRO A 373 -7.61 -12.52 -1.68
CA PRO A 373 -7.97 -13.87 -2.07
C PRO A 373 -8.68 -13.91 -3.44
N LEU A 374 -8.46 -14.98 -4.19
CA LEU A 374 -9.30 -15.38 -5.32
C LEU A 374 -10.07 -16.65 -4.98
N TYR A 375 -11.22 -16.85 -5.63
CA TYR A 375 -12.09 -17.99 -5.40
C TYR A 375 -12.29 -18.75 -6.70
N THR A 376 -12.06 -20.07 -6.65
CA THR A 376 -12.34 -20.95 -7.77
C THR A 376 -13.63 -21.71 -7.51
N LEU A 377 -14.63 -21.55 -8.37
CA LEU A 377 -15.86 -22.33 -8.36
C LEU A 377 -15.62 -23.66 -9.06
N LYS A 378 -16.26 -24.73 -8.56
CA LYS A 378 -16.23 -26.02 -9.24
C LYS A 378 -16.89 -25.84 -10.59
N ARG A 379 -16.26 -26.40 -11.63
CA ARG A 379 -16.92 -26.53 -12.93
C ARG A 379 -18.12 -27.43 -12.74
N SER A 380 -19.33 -26.88 -12.81
CA SER A 380 -20.54 -27.70 -12.86
C SER A 380 -20.40 -28.60 -14.08
N LEU A 381 -20.34 -29.92 -13.86
CA LEU A 381 -20.34 -30.92 -14.92
C LEU A 381 -21.45 -30.55 -15.90
N TRP A 382 -21.06 -30.39 -17.15
CA TRP A 382 -21.91 -29.98 -18.24
C TRP A 382 -23.11 -30.94 -18.37
N GLY A 383 -24.33 -30.42 -18.32
CA GLY A 383 -25.54 -31.12 -18.77
C GLY A 383 -25.60 -31.16 -20.30
N GLY A 384 -24.55 -31.65 -20.93
CA GLY A 384 -24.51 -31.83 -22.38
C GLY A 384 -25.53 -32.89 -22.77
N ARG A 385 -26.66 -32.47 -23.36
CA ARG A 385 -27.45 -33.38 -24.19
C ARG A 385 -26.55 -33.82 -25.35
N LEU A 386 -26.15 -35.09 -25.33
CA LEU A 386 -25.71 -35.77 -26.54
C LEU A 386 -26.91 -35.80 -27.49
N VAL A 387 -26.92 -34.91 -28.48
CA VAL A 387 -27.81 -35.07 -29.63
C VAL A 387 -27.08 -36.01 -30.58
N VAL A 388 -27.46 -37.28 -30.53
CA VAL A 388 -27.13 -38.24 -31.58
C VAL A 388 -28.08 -37.95 -32.73
N SER A 389 -27.57 -37.37 -33.81
CA SER A 389 -28.26 -37.38 -35.10
C SER A 389 -28.10 -38.77 -35.72
N HIS A 390 -29.24 -39.45 -35.96
CA HIS A 390 -29.30 -40.67 -36.76
C HIS A 390 -29.04 -40.39 -38.24
#